data_AF-A0A238YPX8-F1
#
_entry.id   AF-A0A238YPX8-F1
#
_cell.length_a   1.000
_cell.length_b   1.000
_cell.length_c   1.000
_cell.angle_alpha   90.00
_cell.angle_beta   90.00
_cell.angle_gamma   90.00
#
_symmetry.space_group_name_H-M   'P 1'
#
loop_
_entity.id
_entity.type
_entity.pdbx_description
1 polymer ?
#
loop_
_entity_poly.entity_id
_entity_poly.type
_entity_poly.pdbx_seq_one_letter_code
_entity_poly.pdbx_strand_id
1 'polypeptide(L)'
;MRAEKFFYILHILTAVLIPFFVVSHLFVMHTPFVFVYEIYPSSPVAACIFVSSMVYHGLYGIRSWIVEKLGYVRKVDAGFLVAGILLMVLLNGSILGYW
;
A
#
# COMPACT_ATOMS: atom_id res chain seq x y z
N MET A 1 -2.38 -18.40 14.90
CA MET A 1 -3.02 -18.90 13.65
C MET A 1 -4.16 -18.01 13.11
N ARG A 2 -5.07 -17.43 13.92
CA ARG A 2 -6.16 -16.58 13.36
C ARG A 2 -5.67 -15.25 12.76
N ALA A 3 -4.74 -14.56 13.42
CA ALA A 3 -4.20 -13.29 12.94
C ALA A 3 -3.46 -13.43 11.60
N GLU A 4 -2.64 -14.48 11.44
CA GLU A 4 -1.90 -14.72 10.19
C GLU A 4 -2.83 -14.94 8.98
N LYS A 5 -3.92 -15.70 9.18
CA LYS A 5 -4.94 -15.89 8.15
C LYS A 5 -5.60 -14.57 7.77
N PHE A 6 -5.86 -13.71 8.74
CA PHE A 6 -6.43 -12.39 8.49
C PHE A 6 -5.48 -11.49 7.67
N PHE A 7 -4.20 -11.42 8.04
CA PHE A 7 -3.20 -10.67 7.26
C PHE A 7 -3.04 -11.24 5.85
N TYR A 8 -3.04 -12.56 5.70
CA TYR A 8 -3.01 -13.18 4.37
C TYR A 8 -4.23 -12.81 3.51
N ILE A 9 -5.44 -12.79 4.09
CA ILE A 9 -6.65 -12.35 3.38
C ILE A 9 -6.52 -10.88 2.93
N LEU A 10 -6.04 -9.99 3.81
CA LEU A 10 -5.75 -8.60 3.44
C LEU A 10 -4.72 -8.51 2.31
N HIS A 11 -3.72 -9.39 2.29
CA HIS A 11 -2.71 -9.41 1.24
C HIS A 11 -3.31 -9.79 -0.13
N ILE A 12 -4.23 -10.77 -0.15
CA ILE A 12 -4.99 -11.12 -1.36
C ILE A 12 -5.88 -9.97 -1.80
N LEU A 13 -6.61 -9.34 -0.88
CA LEU A 13 -7.49 -8.21 -1.20
C LEU A 13 -6.71 -7.05 -1.83
N THR A 14 -5.57 -6.69 -1.25
CA THR A 14 -4.69 -5.65 -1.80
C THR A 14 -4.10 -6.06 -3.16
N ALA A 15 -3.76 -7.33 -3.38
CA ALA A 15 -3.29 -7.83 -4.67
C ALA A 15 -4.32 -7.63 -5.79
N VAL A 16 -5.61 -7.78 -5.48
CA VAL A 16 -6.71 -7.58 -6.44
C VAL A 16 -6.96 -6.09 -6.68
N LEU A 17 -6.92 -5.26 -5.64
CA LEU A 17 -7.27 -3.83 -5.73
C LEU A 17 -6.18 -2.97 -6.40
N ILE A 18 -4.90 -3.28 -6.16
CA ILE A 18 -3.77 -2.49 -6.67
C ILE A 18 -3.79 -2.34 -8.20
N PRO A 19 -3.98 -3.40 -9.01
CA PRO A 19 -4.04 -3.29 -10.46
C PRO A 19 -5.09 -2.29 -10.97
N PHE A 20 -6.30 -2.30 -10.40
CA PHE A 20 -7.35 -1.36 -10.80
C PHE A 20 -6.93 0.08 -10.56
N PHE A 21 -6.34 0.37 -9.40
CA PHE A 21 -5.87 1.71 -9.11
C PHE A 21 -4.70 2.12 -10.00
N VAL A 22 -3.73 1.22 -10.23
CA VAL A 22 -2.57 1.51 -11.10
C VAL A 22 -3.04 1.83 -12.51
N VAL A 23 -3.97 1.07 -13.08
CA VAL A 23 -4.54 1.34 -14.40
C VAL A 23 -5.24 2.70 -14.42
N SER A 24 -6.10 2.98 -13.45
CA SER A 24 -6.78 4.28 -13.36
C SER A 24 -5.80 5.44 -13.19
N HIS A 25 -4.78 5.29 -12.35
CA HIS A 25 -3.76 6.31 -12.13
C HIS A 25 -2.94 6.56 -13.40
N LEU A 26 -2.45 5.52 -14.07
CA LEU A 26 -1.70 5.64 -15.32
C LEU A 26 -2.55 6.28 -16.42
N PHE A 27 -3.81 5.89 -16.54
CA PHE A 27 -4.76 6.47 -17.50
C PHE A 27 -4.89 7.98 -17.28
N VAL A 28 -5.01 8.43 -16.03
CA VAL A 28 -5.09 9.87 -15.75
C VAL A 28 -3.77 10.58 -16.00
N MET A 29 -2.64 10.01 -15.58
CA MET A 29 -1.33 10.65 -15.81
C MET A 29 -0.95 10.75 -17.29
N HIS A 30 -1.54 9.91 -18.15
CA HIS A 30 -1.27 9.88 -19.59
C HIS A 30 -2.40 10.52 -20.43
N THR A 31 -3.48 10.99 -19.80
CA THR A 31 -4.50 11.79 -20.49
C THR A 31 -4.15 13.28 -20.41
N PRO A 32 -4.31 14.03 -21.52
CA PRO A 32 -4.00 15.46 -21.53
C PRO A 32 -4.82 16.22 -20.47
N PHE A 33 -4.16 17.17 -19.80
CA PHE A 33 -4.59 17.90 -18.58
C PHE A 33 -6.03 18.42 -18.56
N VAL A 34 -6.66 18.64 -19.72
CA VAL A 34 -8.02 19.19 -19.85
C VAL A 34 -9.08 18.26 -19.25
N PHE A 35 -8.86 16.94 -19.25
CA PHE A 35 -9.80 15.94 -18.68
C PHE A 35 -9.43 15.46 -17.27
N VAL A 36 -8.25 15.84 -16.77
CA VAL A 36 -7.67 15.30 -15.53
C VAL A 36 -8.44 15.79 -14.29
N TYR A 37 -8.93 17.02 -14.28
CA TYR A 37 -9.65 17.60 -13.15
C TYR A 37 -11.06 16.99 -12.91
N GLU A 38 -11.68 16.40 -13.92
CA GLU A 38 -13.01 15.77 -13.77
C GLU A 38 -12.94 14.30 -13.34
N ILE A 39 -11.81 13.62 -13.60
CA ILE A 39 -11.69 12.15 -13.46
C ILE A 39 -10.77 11.76 -12.30
N TYR A 40 -9.81 12.60 -11.91
CA TYR A 40 -8.95 12.27 -10.78
C TYR A 40 -9.79 12.26 -9.50
N PRO A 41 -9.57 11.29 -8.59
CA PRO A 41 -10.11 11.43 -7.26
C PRO A 41 -9.45 12.66 -6.64
N SER A 42 -10.18 13.78 -6.69
CA SER A 42 -9.95 15.01 -5.92
C SER A 42 -10.00 14.78 -4.42
N SER A 43 -10.17 13.53 -3.98
CA SER A 43 -10.12 13.07 -2.62
C SER A 43 -8.71 12.56 -2.28
N PRO A 44 -7.89 13.35 -1.55
CA PRO A 44 -6.61 12.89 -1.02
C PRO A 44 -6.74 11.63 -0.16
N VAL A 45 -7.94 11.35 0.38
CA VAL A 45 -8.25 10.13 1.14
C VAL A 45 -8.13 8.88 0.27
N ALA A 46 -8.58 8.92 -0.99
CA ALA A 46 -8.49 7.77 -1.90
C ALA A 46 -7.02 7.43 -2.23
N ALA A 47 -6.20 8.45 -2.44
CA ALA A 47 -4.77 8.30 -2.62
C ALA A 47 -4.09 7.72 -1.35
N CYS A 48 -4.49 8.17 -0.16
CA CYS A 48 -3.99 7.62 1.10
C CYS A 48 -4.32 6.13 1.27
N ILE A 49 -5.57 5.73 0.98
CA ILE A 49 -5.99 4.33 1.05
C ILE A 49 -5.18 3.47 0.08
N PHE A 50 -4.95 3.96 -1.12
CA PHE A 50 -4.15 3.24 -2.13
C PHE A 50 -2.70 3.06 -1.70
N VAL A 51 -2.03 4.15 -1.32
CA VAL A 51 -0.65 4.12 -0.85
C VAL A 51 -0.53 3.18 0.35
N SER A 52 -1.49 3.25 1.27
CA SER A 52 -1.52 2.35 2.42
C SER A 52 -1.66 0.88 2.01
N SER A 53 -2.51 0.60 1.02
CA SER A 53 -2.67 -0.74 0.46
C SER A 53 -1.40 -1.26 -0.20
N MET A 54 -0.67 -0.42 -0.96
CA MET A 54 0.60 -0.78 -1.58
C MET A 54 1.70 -1.06 -0.56
N VAL A 55 1.86 -0.17 0.43
CA VAL A 55 2.85 -0.33 1.50
C VAL A 55 2.60 -1.62 2.26
N TYR A 56 1.35 -1.88 2.64
CA TYR A 56 0.96 -3.13 3.28
C TYR A 56 1.29 -4.35 2.40
N HIS A 57 0.86 -4.34 1.14
CA HIS A 57 1.04 -5.46 0.21
C HIS A 57 2.52 -5.79 0.02
N GLY A 58 3.35 -4.78 -0.24
CA GLY A 58 4.79 -4.94 -0.43
C GLY A 58 5.49 -5.44 0.83
N LEU A 59 5.22 -4.83 2.00
CA LEU A 59 5.84 -5.23 3.25
C LEU A 59 5.44 -6.64 3.68
N TYR A 60 4.16 -6.99 3.53
CA TYR A 60 3.69 -8.34 3.83
C TYR A 60 4.37 -9.37 2.91
N GLY A 61 4.46 -9.09 1.60
CA GLY A 61 5.11 -9.97 0.63
C GLY A 61 6.58 -10.22 0.96
N ILE A 62 7.35 -9.15 1.22
CA ILE A 62 8.77 -9.27 1.58
C ILE A 62 8.92 -10.00 2.92
N ARG A 63 8.10 -9.67 3.93
CA ARG A 63 8.12 -10.34 5.23
C ARG A 63 7.81 -11.83 5.10
N SER A 64 6.82 -12.19 4.30
CA SER A 64 6.45 -13.59 4.04
C SER A 64 7.61 -14.35 3.40
N TRP A 65 8.28 -13.75 2.41
CA TRP A 65 9.44 -14.35 1.75
C TRP A 65 10.63 -14.55 2.72
N ILE A 66 10.90 -13.59 3.59
CA ILE A 66 11.96 -13.70 4.61
C ILE A 66 11.63 -14.80 5.62
N VAL A 67 10.39 -14.86 6.10
CA VAL A 67 9.93 -15.89 7.05
C VAL A 67 9.99 -17.29 6.42
N GLU A 68 9.71 -17.41 5.12
CA GLU A 68 9.86 -18.68 4.39
C GLU A 68 11.32 -19.16 4.34
N LYS A 69 12.28 -18.23 4.21
CA LYS A 69 13.72 -18.56 4.10
C LYS A 69 14.43 -18.74 5.43
N LEU A 70 14.12 -17.92 6.42
CA LEU A 70 14.84 -17.86 7.71
C LEU A 70 14.05 -18.45 8.88
N GLY A 71 12.79 -18.83 8.65
CA GLY A 71 11.86 -19.19 9.71
C GLY A 71 11.30 -17.98 10.45
N TYR A 72 10.39 -18.24 11.38
CA TYR A 72 9.72 -17.18 12.13
C TYR A 72 10.68 -16.53 13.15
N VAL A 73 10.94 -15.23 12.99
CA VAL A 73 11.77 -14.45 13.91
C VAL A 73 10.99 -13.19 14.34
N ARG A 74 10.68 -13.08 15.63
CA ARG A 74 9.89 -11.96 16.18
C ARG A 74 10.49 -10.56 15.88
N LYS A 75 11.82 -10.47 15.78
CA LYS A 75 12.52 -9.22 15.43
C LYS A 75 12.22 -8.77 14.00
N VAL A 76 11.99 -9.70 13.09
CA VAL A 76 11.64 -9.41 11.69
C VAL A 76 10.26 -8.76 11.65
N ASP A 77 9.26 -9.34 12.31
CA ASP A 77 7.91 -8.74 12.40
C ASP A 77 7.95 -7.32 12.98
N ALA A 78 8.72 -7.11 14.05
CA ALA A 78 8.88 -5.79 14.65
C ALA A 78 9.52 -4.79 13.69
N GLY A 79 10.54 -5.20 12.93
CA GLY A 79 11.18 -4.37 11.91
C GLY A 79 10.21 -3.98 10.80
N PHE A 80 9.41 -4.93 10.28
CA PHE A 80 8.40 -4.67 9.26
C PHE A 80 7.27 -3.76 9.75
N LEU A 81 6.87 -3.90 11.03
CA LEU A 81 5.90 -3.00 11.63
C LEU A 81 6.41 -1.55 11.69
N VAL A 82 7.64 -1.35 12.19
CA VAL A 82 8.25 -0.02 12.28
C VAL A 82 8.46 0.60 10.89
N ALA A 83 8.97 -0.17 9.95
CA ALA A 83 9.14 0.28 8.56
C ALA A 83 7.79 0.65 7.93
N GLY A 84 6.74 -0.15 8.18
CA GLY A 84 5.38 0.14 7.73
C GLY A 84 4.84 1.44 8.29
N ILE A 85 4.94 1.67 9.60
CA ILE A 85 4.46 2.92 10.23
C ILE A 85 5.21 4.13 9.64
N LEU A 86 6.54 4.05 9.51
CA LEU A 86 7.33 5.13 8.92
C LEU A 86 6.92 5.43 7.48
N LEU A 87 6.82 4.41 6.63
CA LEU A 87 6.39 4.58 5.24
C LEU A 87 4.96 5.14 5.14
N MET A 88 4.06 4.71 6.02
CA MET A 88 2.70 5.24 6.06
C MET A 88 2.67 6.73 6.42
N VAL A 89 3.42 7.15 7.43
CA VAL A 89 3.49 8.57 7.84
C VAL A 89 4.11 9.39 6.72
N LEU A 90 5.22 8.93 6.15
CA LEU A 90 5.94 9.62 5.07
C LEU A 90 5.10 9.78 3.80
N LEU A 91 4.44 8.72 3.35
CA LEU A 91 3.73 8.76 2.07
C LEU A 91 2.32 9.38 2.22
N ASN A 92 1.57 9.05 3.28
CA ASN A 92 0.24 9.63 3.47
C ASN A 92 0.31 11.10 3.89
N GLY A 93 1.29 11.48 4.72
CA GLY A 93 1.48 12.90 4.99
C GLY A 93 1.76 13.66 3.69
N SER A 94 2.48 13.07 2.70
CA SER A 94 2.88 13.66 1.40
C SER A 94 1.66 14.04 0.60
N ILE A 95 0.73 13.10 0.54
CA ILE A 95 -0.57 13.29 -0.07
C ILE A 95 -1.38 14.38 0.65
N LEU A 96 -1.29 14.48 1.98
CA LEU A 96 -2.06 15.42 2.80
C LEU A 96 -1.42 16.81 2.96
N GLY A 97 -0.18 17.00 2.52
CA GLY A 97 0.54 18.28 2.61
C GLY A 97 1.08 18.63 4.00
N TYR A 98 1.34 17.64 4.88
CA TYR A 98 1.86 17.88 6.23
C TYR A 98 3.41 18.05 6.31
N TRP A 99 4.04 18.69 5.31
CA TRP A 99 5.50 18.88 5.20
C TRP A 99 5.87 20.35 5.20
#